data_AF-A0A2N1D644-F1
#
_entry.id   AF-A0A2N1D644-F1
#
_cell.length_a   1.000
_cell.length_b   1.000
_cell.length_c   1.000
_cell.angle_alpha   90.00
_cell.angle_beta   90.00
_cell.angle_gamma   90.00
#
_symmetry.space_group_name_H-M   'P 1'
#
loop_
_entity.id
_entity.type
_entity.pdbx_description
1 polymer ?
#
loop_
_entity_poly.entity_id
_entity_poly.type
_entity_poly.pdbx_seq_one_letter_code
_entity_poly.pdbx_strand_id
1 'polypeptide(L)'
;MATDDEGVRVIVQDCADRCRRMALHHNVNGRVKPSTAVPINEDFSYATKRLEPLTEICGSNSGETFRILTEYAASFRIEAIKVTEKGATELGAIKRMCDKNWWMRRLRKIFNQAYQQTAIELNLVHKYKQIYASDLTVKKRQQQRAYNEQMLSSMSVINDAGQRFSLKELSDLNVSNPAVRKAELMVRMRGFEELSKEHGHQGIFITITCPSKYHAVYSKSGQPNPKYQHLTPYQANQYLCGLWSRIRAQWNRKDIKPYGFRVSEPQHDGTPHWHILLFVEPQHIDELKQVVSHYALEEDGDEKCAAQNRCDFKLIDPEKGSATGYIAKYVSKNIDGLGLDVGVYGENPITAAQRVDAWASCWCIRQFQQIGGASVSVWRELRRLN
;
A
#
# COMPACT_ATOMS: atom_id res chain seq x y z
N MET A 1 -15.33 -14.82 14.49
CA MET A 1 -16.49 -14.01 14.06
C MET A 1 -16.12 -13.28 12.78
N ALA A 2 -16.58 -13.76 11.63
CA ALA A 2 -16.47 -13.02 10.38
C ALA A 2 -17.28 -11.73 10.54
N THR A 3 -16.70 -10.57 10.25
CA THR A 3 -17.51 -9.39 9.95
C THR A 3 -18.35 -9.80 8.77
N ASP A 4 -19.65 -9.90 8.99
CA ASP A 4 -20.58 -10.15 7.93
C ASP A 4 -20.50 -8.93 6.99
N ASP A 5 -20.37 -9.20 5.68
CA ASP A 5 -20.20 -8.15 4.68
C ASP A 5 -21.45 -7.23 4.61
N GLU A 6 -22.59 -7.70 5.11
CA GLU A 6 -23.85 -6.96 5.27
C GLU A 6 -23.79 -5.96 6.42
N GLY A 7 -23.25 -6.32 7.59
CA GLY A 7 -23.02 -5.41 8.71
C GLY A 7 -22.14 -4.23 8.33
N VAL A 8 -21.09 -4.46 7.54
CA VAL A 8 -20.28 -3.36 6.98
C VAL A 8 -21.11 -2.51 6.02
N ARG A 9 -21.94 -3.10 5.15
CA ARG A 9 -22.81 -2.35 4.22
C ARG A 9 -23.84 -1.50 4.95
N VAL A 10 -24.40 -1.99 6.05
CA VAL A 10 -25.36 -1.27 6.90
C VAL A 10 -24.70 -0.05 7.53
N ILE A 11 -23.56 -0.22 8.20
CA ILE A 11 -22.80 0.89 8.82
C ILE A 11 -22.46 1.95 7.76
N VAL A 12 -21.98 1.50 6.60
CA VAL A 12 -21.61 2.39 5.49
C VAL A 12 -22.79 3.22 5.00
N GLN A 13 -23.97 2.61 4.88
CA GLN A 13 -25.19 3.30 4.45
C GLN A 13 -25.59 4.35 5.50
N ASP A 14 -25.62 3.97 6.78
CA ASP A 14 -25.95 4.89 7.87
C ASP A 14 -24.97 6.06 7.95
N CYS A 15 -23.66 5.81 7.87
CA CYS A 15 -22.65 6.88 7.88
C CYS A 15 -22.86 7.87 6.73
N ALA A 16 -23.08 7.37 5.49
CA ALA A 16 -23.32 8.23 4.33
C ALA A 16 -24.63 9.03 4.48
N ASP A 17 -25.70 8.42 4.99
CA ASP A 17 -26.98 9.09 5.24
C ASP A 17 -26.89 10.14 6.34
N ARG A 18 -26.18 9.85 7.43
CA ARG A 18 -25.93 10.82 8.49
C ARG A 18 -25.12 12.01 7.99
N CYS A 19 -24.08 11.77 7.18
CA CYS A 19 -23.34 12.85 6.53
C CYS A 19 -24.24 13.70 5.61
N ARG A 20 -25.13 13.07 4.83
CA ARG A 20 -26.11 13.80 4.00
C ARG A 20 -27.03 14.68 4.85
N ARG A 21 -27.59 14.15 5.95
CA ARG A 21 -28.46 14.92 6.86
C ARG A 21 -27.72 16.12 7.47
N MET A 22 -26.51 15.91 7.98
CA MET A 22 -25.68 16.98 8.56
C MET A 22 -25.42 18.10 7.53
N ALA A 23 -25.09 17.74 6.29
CA ALA A 23 -24.87 18.74 5.23
C ALA A 23 -26.12 19.57 4.92
N LEU A 24 -27.31 18.98 4.96
CA LEU A 24 -28.58 19.68 4.69
C LEU A 24 -29.01 20.59 5.83
N HIS A 25 -28.89 20.12 7.09
CA HIS A 25 -29.26 20.93 8.26
C HIS A 25 -28.43 22.22 8.37
N HIS A 26 -27.17 22.20 7.94
CA HIS A 26 -26.28 23.36 7.99
C HIS A 26 -26.35 24.25 6.75
N ASN A 27 -27.23 23.98 5.78
CA ASN A 27 -27.42 24.85 4.61
C ASN A 27 -28.50 25.94 4.82
N VAL A 28 -29.41 25.80 5.79
CA VAL A 28 -30.51 26.76 5.96
C VAL A 28 -29.98 28.06 6.58
N ASN A 29 -29.89 29.11 5.77
CA ASN A 29 -29.43 30.44 6.17
C ASN A 29 -30.07 30.94 7.49
N GLY A 30 -29.23 31.17 8.50
CA GLY A 30 -29.42 32.22 9.52
C GLY A 30 -30.50 32.03 10.60
N ARG A 31 -30.03 32.09 11.86
CA ARG A 31 -30.78 32.18 13.15
C ARG A 31 -31.25 30.85 13.73
N VAL A 32 -30.46 30.36 14.69
CA VAL A 32 -30.97 29.57 15.81
C VAL A 32 -31.98 30.44 16.57
N LYS A 33 -33.25 30.02 16.61
CA LYS A 33 -34.08 30.23 17.79
C LYS A 33 -34.21 28.88 18.51
N PRO A 34 -33.95 28.81 19.82
CA PRO A 34 -34.18 27.59 20.56
C PRO A 34 -35.69 27.42 20.71
N SER A 35 -36.27 26.36 20.16
CA SER A 35 -37.56 25.91 20.66
C SER A 35 -37.66 24.39 20.68
N THR A 36 -37.84 23.93 21.92
CA THR A 36 -38.52 22.72 22.35
C THR A 36 -37.85 21.38 22.03
N ALA A 37 -37.28 20.83 23.10
CA ALA A 37 -36.99 19.42 23.30
C ALA A 37 -38.13 18.53 22.80
N VAL A 38 -37.77 17.49 22.05
CA VAL A 38 -38.53 16.25 21.93
C VAL A 38 -37.51 15.09 21.94
N PRO A 39 -37.79 13.96 22.64
CA PRO A 39 -36.76 13.04 23.11
C PRO A 39 -36.14 12.18 22.01
N ILE A 40 -34.96 11.68 22.35
CA ILE A 40 -34.22 10.64 21.62
C ILE A 40 -34.95 9.30 21.78
N ASN A 41 -34.95 8.52 20.70
CA ASN A 41 -35.43 7.14 20.47
C ASN A 41 -36.87 6.96 19.98
N GLU A 42 -37.03 6.57 18.70
CA GLU A 42 -37.36 5.19 18.28
C GLU A 42 -37.36 5.06 16.73
N ASP A 43 -37.01 3.86 16.27
CA ASP A 43 -37.18 3.29 14.92
C ASP A 43 -36.39 3.83 13.70
N PHE A 44 -35.21 3.23 13.52
CA PHE A 44 -34.46 3.14 12.26
C PHE A 44 -35.10 2.16 11.27
N SER A 45 -36.33 2.41 10.83
CA SER A 45 -36.87 1.72 9.66
C SER A 45 -37.63 2.69 8.75
N TYR A 46 -37.26 2.68 7.47
CA TYR A 46 -37.94 3.36 6.35
C TYR A 46 -37.89 4.89 6.29
N ALA A 47 -36.70 5.45 6.12
CA ALA A 47 -36.55 6.80 5.55
C ALA A 47 -35.59 6.83 4.36
N THR A 48 -35.90 6.06 3.32
CA THR A 48 -35.30 6.20 1.98
C THR A 48 -35.87 7.43 1.26
N LYS A 49 -36.01 8.57 1.94
CA LYS A 49 -36.23 9.85 1.25
C LYS A 49 -34.89 10.21 0.61
N ARG A 50 -34.79 10.01 -0.71
CA ARG A 50 -33.67 10.52 -1.51
C ARG A 50 -33.64 12.03 -1.30
N LEU A 51 -32.68 12.47 -0.48
CA LEU A 51 -32.44 13.89 -0.24
C LEU A 51 -31.94 14.53 -1.55
N GLU A 52 -32.45 15.72 -1.85
CA GLU A 52 -32.14 16.51 -3.06
C GLU A 52 -30.63 16.66 -3.31
N PRO A 53 -30.17 16.82 -4.58
CA PRO A 53 -28.76 16.97 -4.91
C PRO A 53 -28.13 18.20 -4.23
N LEU A 54 -27.00 17.97 -3.56
CA LEU A 54 -26.21 18.98 -2.81
C LEU A 54 -25.65 20.15 -3.66
N THR A 55 -25.91 20.21 -4.98
CA THR A 55 -25.20 21.09 -5.91
C THR A 55 -25.54 22.59 -5.77
N GLU A 56 -26.77 22.96 -5.41
CA GLU A 56 -27.14 24.38 -5.18
C GLU A 56 -26.97 24.83 -3.72
N ILE A 57 -26.80 23.87 -2.80
CA ILE A 57 -27.02 23.98 -1.35
C ILE A 57 -25.70 24.18 -0.57
N CYS A 58 -24.58 24.51 -1.21
CA CYS A 58 -23.28 24.42 -0.55
C CYS A 58 -22.42 25.69 -0.57
N GLY A 59 -22.93 26.80 -1.09
CA GLY A 59 -22.15 28.04 -1.23
C GLY A 59 -21.83 28.76 0.08
N SER A 60 -22.77 28.81 1.04
CA SER A 60 -22.66 29.73 2.19
C SER A 60 -21.96 29.14 3.43
N ASN A 61 -22.09 27.83 3.67
CA ASN A 61 -21.66 27.15 4.91
C ASN A 61 -20.77 25.91 4.65
N SER A 62 -20.01 25.90 3.55
CA SER A 62 -19.15 24.76 3.17
C SER A 62 -18.11 24.42 4.22
N GLY A 63 -17.45 25.43 4.80
CA GLY A 63 -16.37 25.23 5.78
C GLY A 63 -16.85 24.53 7.05
N GLU A 64 -17.98 24.98 7.61
CA GLU A 64 -18.55 24.39 8.83
C GLU A 64 -19.09 22.97 8.57
N THR A 65 -19.77 22.77 7.44
CA THR A 65 -20.21 21.44 7.01
C THR A 65 -19.02 20.49 6.86
N PHE A 66 -17.95 20.95 6.21
CA PHE A 66 -16.73 20.17 6.04
C PHE A 66 -16.10 19.80 7.39
N ARG A 67 -16.01 20.75 8.33
CA ARG A 67 -15.49 20.51 9.69
C ARG A 67 -16.28 19.42 10.41
N ILE A 68 -17.60 19.56 10.47
CA ILE A 68 -18.50 18.63 11.16
C ILE A 68 -18.42 17.22 10.56
N LEU A 69 -18.44 17.11 9.23
CA LEU A 69 -18.33 15.82 8.55
C LEU A 69 -16.96 15.18 8.77
N THR A 70 -15.90 16.00 8.82
CA THR A 70 -14.55 15.54 9.11
C THR A 70 -14.44 14.99 10.53
N GLU A 71 -15.02 15.67 11.52
CA GLU A 71 -15.10 15.19 12.91
C GLU A 71 -15.89 13.88 13.02
N TYR A 72 -17.01 13.78 12.30
CA TYR A 72 -17.78 12.54 12.25
C TYR A 72 -16.97 11.39 11.62
N ALA A 73 -16.25 11.63 10.52
CA ALA A 73 -15.34 10.64 9.93
C ALA A 73 -14.21 10.23 10.90
N ALA A 74 -13.63 11.20 11.61
CA ALA A 74 -12.58 10.96 12.60
C ALA A 74 -13.06 10.06 13.76
N SER A 75 -14.34 10.10 14.12
CA SER A 75 -14.91 9.19 15.14
C SER A 75 -14.80 7.69 14.75
N PHE A 76 -14.70 7.40 13.46
CA PHE A 76 -14.44 6.05 12.92
C PHE A 76 -12.96 5.80 12.59
N ARG A 77 -12.04 6.65 13.09
CA ARG A 77 -10.60 6.61 12.78
C ARG A 77 -10.29 6.76 11.29
N ILE A 78 -11.15 7.47 10.56
CA ILE A 78 -10.92 7.80 9.15
C ILE A 78 -10.20 9.14 9.10
N GLU A 79 -9.04 9.18 8.45
CA GLU A 79 -8.30 10.42 8.24
C GLU A 79 -9.09 11.44 7.43
N ALA A 80 -8.98 12.70 7.86
CA ALA A 80 -9.57 13.85 7.20
C ALA A 80 -9.12 13.96 5.74
N ILE A 81 -10.04 14.40 4.87
CA ILE A 81 -9.70 14.72 3.49
C ILE A 81 -8.88 16.02 3.49
N LYS A 82 -7.61 15.95 3.11
CA LYS A 82 -6.76 17.14 2.99
C LYS A 82 -7.22 18.00 1.81
N VAL A 83 -7.84 19.13 2.11
CA VAL A 83 -8.22 20.16 1.14
C VAL A 83 -6.95 20.94 0.77
N THR A 84 -6.70 21.11 -0.53
CA THR A 84 -5.52 21.83 -1.05
C THR A 84 -5.92 22.59 -2.31
N GLU A 85 -5.26 23.71 -2.60
CA GLU A 85 -5.56 24.58 -3.76
C GLU A 85 -5.56 23.83 -5.10
N LYS A 86 -4.69 22.83 -5.26
CA LYS A 86 -4.56 22.00 -6.48
C LYS A 86 -5.23 20.61 -6.36
N GLY A 87 -5.92 20.34 -5.25
CA GLY A 87 -6.44 19.00 -4.91
C GLY A 87 -7.94 18.96 -4.69
N ALA A 88 -8.37 18.31 -3.61
CA ALA A 88 -9.79 18.24 -3.29
C ALA A 88 -10.27 19.61 -2.78
N THR A 89 -11.34 20.15 -3.37
CA THR A 89 -12.08 21.30 -2.82
C THR A 89 -12.90 20.86 -1.60
N GLU A 90 -13.29 21.81 -0.74
CA GLU A 90 -14.20 21.53 0.39
C GLU A 90 -15.48 20.84 -0.08
N LEU A 91 -16.10 21.35 -1.15
CA LEU A 91 -17.29 20.76 -1.75
C LEU A 91 -17.05 19.33 -2.26
N GLY A 92 -15.88 19.10 -2.87
CA GLY A 92 -15.47 17.77 -3.29
C GLY A 92 -15.28 16.82 -2.12
N ALA A 93 -14.78 17.32 -0.98
CA ALA A 93 -14.63 16.55 0.24
C ALA A 93 -15.98 16.22 0.89
N ILE A 94 -16.90 17.19 0.97
CA ILE A 94 -18.28 16.99 1.45
C ILE A 94 -18.99 15.92 0.61
N LYS A 95 -18.98 16.06 -0.72
CA LYS A 95 -19.59 15.07 -1.63
C LYS A 95 -19.04 13.66 -1.40
N ARG A 96 -17.73 13.53 -1.16
CA ARG A 96 -17.10 12.25 -0.82
C ARG A 96 -17.58 11.70 0.52
N MET A 97 -17.67 12.53 1.56
CA MET A 97 -18.17 12.08 2.88
C MET A 97 -19.67 11.75 2.85
N CYS A 98 -20.44 12.28 1.91
CA CYS A 98 -21.83 11.88 1.67
C CYS A 98 -21.98 10.64 0.77
N ASP A 99 -20.88 10.12 0.21
CA ASP A 99 -20.89 8.99 -0.72
C ASP A 99 -20.75 7.64 0.00
N LYS A 100 -21.68 6.73 -0.27
CA LYS A 100 -21.68 5.37 0.31
C LYS A 100 -20.41 4.60 -0.03
N ASN A 101 -19.96 4.66 -1.28
CA ASN A 101 -18.81 3.88 -1.74
C ASN A 101 -17.49 4.42 -1.15
N TRP A 102 -17.43 5.69 -0.79
CA TRP A 102 -16.32 6.30 -0.08
C TRP A 102 -16.18 5.73 1.33
N TRP A 103 -17.29 5.65 2.08
CA TRP A 103 -17.33 5.01 3.39
C TRP A 103 -17.01 3.52 3.30
N MET A 104 -17.62 2.81 2.33
CA MET A 104 -17.40 1.37 2.15
C MET A 104 -15.92 1.01 2.00
N ARG A 105 -15.21 1.75 1.15
CA ARG A 105 -13.78 1.50 0.90
C ARG A 105 -12.93 1.73 2.15
N ARG A 106 -13.26 2.75 2.94
CA ARG A 106 -12.50 3.12 4.15
C ARG A 106 -12.77 2.17 5.31
N LEU A 107 -14.03 1.89 5.60
CA LEU A 107 -14.41 0.98 6.67
C LEU A 107 -13.90 -0.44 6.39
N ARG A 108 -14.07 -0.96 5.16
CA ARG A 108 -13.49 -2.26 4.78
C ARG A 108 -11.98 -2.33 5.00
N LYS A 109 -11.25 -1.26 4.65
CA LYS A 109 -9.80 -1.18 4.91
C LYS A 109 -9.51 -1.29 6.41
N ILE A 110 -10.16 -0.47 7.24
CA ILE A 110 -9.96 -0.45 8.69
C ILE A 110 -10.26 -1.82 9.30
N PHE A 111 -11.41 -2.41 8.97
CA PHE A 111 -11.77 -3.73 9.47
C PHE A 111 -10.75 -4.79 9.04
N ASN A 112 -10.40 -4.87 7.76
CA ASN A 112 -9.44 -5.87 7.27
C ASN A 112 -8.07 -5.73 7.93
N GLN A 113 -7.59 -4.50 8.15
CA GLN A 113 -6.34 -4.25 8.88
C GLN A 113 -6.45 -4.64 10.36
N ALA A 114 -7.58 -4.36 11.01
CA ALA A 114 -7.82 -4.78 12.40
C ALA A 114 -7.83 -6.31 12.53
N TYR A 115 -8.53 -7.04 11.64
CA TYR A 115 -8.49 -8.50 11.62
C TYR A 115 -7.09 -9.05 11.44
N GLN A 116 -6.34 -8.50 10.49
CA GLN A 116 -5.00 -8.94 10.22
C GLN A 116 -4.07 -8.64 11.41
N GLN A 117 -4.24 -7.50 12.07
CA GLN A 117 -3.51 -7.16 13.30
C GLN A 117 -3.82 -8.14 14.43
N THR A 118 -5.10 -8.43 14.68
CA THR A 118 -5.49 -9.42 15.69
C THR A 118 -4.91 -10.80 15.39
N ALA A 119 -4.84 -11.21 14.11
CA ALA A 119 -4.20 -12.48 13.75
C ALA A 119 -2.69 -12.50 14.05
N ILE A 120 -1.99 -11.36 13.87
CA ILE A 120 -0.58 -11.22 14.25
C ILE A 120 -0.45 -11.33 15.78
N GLU A 121 -1.29 -10.62 16.53
CA GLU A 121 -1.29 -10.61 18.01
C GLU A 121 -1.63 -11.97 18.62
N LEU A 122 -2.52 -12.74 17.99
CA LEU A 122 -2.85 -14.12 18.36
C LEU A 122 -1.77 -15.14 17.95
N ASN A 123 -0.60 -14.66 17.51
CA ASN A 123 0.52 -15.49 17.06
C ASN A 123 0.12 -16.48 15.96
N LEU A 124 -0.76 -16.06 15.02
CA LEU A 124 -1.17 -16.90 13.86
C LEU A 124 -0.30 -16.65 12.64
N VAL A 125 0.27 -15.44 12.52
CA VAL A 125 1.00 -15.00 11.32
C VAL A 125 2.50 -15.21 11.53
N HIS A 126 3.00 -16.37 11.12
CA HIS A 126 4.43 -16.66 11.01
C HIS A 126 4.67 -17.88 10.12
N LYS A 127 5.93 -18.17 9.75
CA LYS A 127 6.28 -19.27 8.84
C LYS A 127 5.87 -20.69 9.28
N TYR A 128 5.65 -20.92 10.58
CA TYR A 128 5.20 -22.22 11.09
C TYR A 128 3.66 -22.35 11.17
N LYS A 129 2.93 -21.29 10.80
CA LYS A 129 1.46 -21.23 10.72
C LYS A 129 1.06 -20.53 9.43
N GLN A 130 0.44 -19.36 9.52
CA GLN A 130 -0.12 -18.62 8.39
C GLN A 130 0.88 -17.58 7.90
N ILE A 131 1.84 -17.99 7.07
CA ILE A 131 2.94 -17.14 6.64
C ILE A 131 2.47 -15.86 5.93
N TYR A 132 3.13 -14.72 6.22
CA TYR A 132 2.92 -13.37 5.65
C TYR A 132 1.57 -12.69 5.93
N ALA A 133 0.46 -13.41 5.84
CA ALA A 133 -0.89 -12.92 6.06
C ALA A 133 -1.76 -14.03 6.65
N SER A 134 -2.85 -13.68 7.33
CA SER A 134 -3.80 -14.69 7.82
C SER A 134 -4.60 -15.32 6.67
N ASP A 135 -5.06 -16.56 6.85
CA ASP A 135 -5.86 -17.27 5.84
C ASP A 135 -7.16 -16.54 5.51
N LEU A 136 -7.76 -15.86 6.50
CA LEU A 136 -8.94 -15.03 6.28
C LEU A 136 -8.64 -13.85 5.34
N THR A 137 -7.52 -13.16 5.55
CA THR A 137 -7.09 -12.05 4.69
C THR A 137 -6.81 -12.53 3.26
N VAL A 138 -6.16 -13.69 3.12
CA VAL A 138 -5.88 -14.31 1.82
C VAL A 138 -7.17 -14.67 1.09
N LYS A 139 -8.11 -15.34 1.78
CA LYS A 139 -9.41 -15.71 1.22
C LYS A 139 -10.21 -14.47 0.76
N LYS A 140 -10.26 -13.42 1.59
CA LYS A 140 -10.90 -12.14 1.23
C LYS A 140 -10.25 -11.52 -0.02
N ARG A 141 -8.92 -11.55 -0.14
CA ARG A 141 -8.21 -11.05 -1.32
C ARG A 141 -8.53 -11.86 -2.58
N GLN A 142 -8.57 -13.19 -2.49
CA GLN A 142 -8.94 -14.07 -3.59
C GLN A 142 -10.38 -13.80 -4.06
N GLN A 143 -11.34 -13.69 -3.13
CA GLN A 143 -12.73 -13.35 -3.43
C GLN A 143 -12.86 -11.99 -4.12
N GLN A 144 -12.13 -10.98 -3.64
CA GLN A 144 -12.12 -9.65 -4.27
C GLN A 144 -11.58 -9.71 -5.70
N ARG A 145 -10.54 -10.51 -5.97
CA ARG A 145 -9.98 -10.69 -7.32
C ARG A 145 -10.97 -11.40 -8.24
N ALA A 146 -11.58 -12.49 -7.77
CA ALA A 146 -12.57 -13.23 -8.54
C ALA A 146 -13.78 -12.37 -8.90
N TYR A 147 -14.29 -11.57 -7.94
CA TYR A 147 -15.38 -10.63 -8.20
C TYR A 147 -15.00 -9.56 -9.22
N ASN A 148 -13.80 -8.97 -9.11
CA ASN A 148 -13.32 -7.97 -10.07
C ASN A 148 -13.18 -8.57 -11.47
N GLU A 149 -12.66 -9.79 -11.58
CA GLU A 149 -12.51 -10.50 -12.84
C GLU A 149 -13.87 -10.77 -13.48
N GLN A 150 -14.83 -11.32 -12.73
CA GLN A 150 -16.20 -11.53 -13.21
C GLN A 150 -16.83 -10.23 -13.70
N MET A 151 -16.70 -9.14 -12.94
CA MET A 151 -17.22 -7.83 -13.31
C MET A 151 -16.61 -7.35 -14.63
N LEU A 152 -15.28 -7.38 -14.76
CA LEU A 152 -14.58 -6.94 -15.97
C LEU A 152 -14.92 -7.79 -17.20
N SER A 153 -15.07 -9.10 -17.02
CA SER A 153 -15.44 -10.01 -18.12
C SER A 153 -16.89 -9.81 -18.58
N SER A 154 -17.80 -9.41 -17.67
CA SER A 154 -19.21 -9.18 -17.98
C SER A 154 -19.48 -7.84 -18.69
N MET A 155 -18.55 -6.90 -18.63
CA MET A 155 -18.68 -5.57 -19.22
C MET A 155 -17.91 -5.53 -20.54
N SER A 156 -18.52 -4.92 -21.56
CA SER A 156 -17.87 -4.74 -22.86
C SER A 156 -17.94 -3.30 -23.32
N VAL A 157 -16.95 -2.92 -24.12
CA VAL A 157 -16.82 -1.61 -24.77
C VAL A 157 -16.68 -1.83 -26.27
N ILE A 158 -17.14 -0.83 -27.03
CA ILE A 158 -17.07 -0.82 -28.48
C ILE A 158 -16.27 0.41 -28.88
N ASN A 159 -15.28 0.23 -29.76
CA ASN A 159 -14.52 1.36 -30.30
C ASN A 159 -15.18 1.95 -31.55
N ASP A 160 -14.63 3.05 -32.08
CA ASP A 160 -15.16 3.75 -33.25
C ASP A 160 -15.15 2.90 -34.54
N ALA A 161 -14.32 1.84 -34.57
CA ALA A 161 -14.27 0.87 -35.66
C ALA A 161 -15.32 -0.27 -35.52
N GLY A 162 -16.18 -0.23 -34.50
CA GLY A 162 -17.21 -1.25 -34.25
C GLY A 162 -16.69 -2.53 -33.61
N GLN A 163 -15.41 -2.59 -33.22
CA GLN A 163 -14.83 -3.75 -32.54
C GLN A 163 -15.28 -3.78 -31.09
N ARG A 164 -15.76 -4.95 -30.63
CA ARG A 164 -16.20 -5.17 -29.25
C ARG A 164 -15.12 -5.93 -28.47
N PHE A 165 -14.76 -5.40 -27.31
CA PHE A 165 -13.87 -6.05 -26.35
C PHE A 165 -14.50 -6.04 -24.97
N SER A 166 -14.27 -7.08 -24.18
CA SER A 166 -14.53 -7.05 -22.74
C SER A 166 -13.56 -6.09 -22.04
N LEU A 167 -13.98 -5.53 -20.89
CA LEU A 167 -13.07 -4.75 -20.06
C LEU A 167 -11.91 -5.60 -19.52
N LYS A 168 -12.09 -6.92 -19.40
CA LYS A 168 -11.04 -7.87 -19.00
C LYS A 168 -9.93 -7.93 -20.05
N GLU A 169 -10.27 -8.13 -21.32
CA GLU A 169 -9.29 -8.16 -22.42
C GLU A 169 -8.46 -6.88 -22.46
N LEU A 170 -9.12 -5.73 -22.32
CA LEU A 170 -8.42 -4.44 -22.27
C LEU A 170 -7.57 -4.28 -21.00
N SER A 171 -8.01 -4.81 -19.86
CA SER A 171 -7.26 -4.76 -18.61
C SER A 171 -5.98 -5.61 -18.68
N ASP A 172 -6.05 -6.76 -19.37
CA ASP A 172 -4.96 -7.72 -19.48
C ASP A 172 -3.77 -7.22 -20.30
N LEU A 173 -3.99 -6.22 -21.16
CA LEU A 173 -2.93 -5.53 -21.92
C LEU A 173 -2.10 -4.58 -21.05
N ASN A 174 -2.57 -4.30 -19.83
CA ASN A 174 -2.04 -3.23 -18.99
C ASN A 174 -1.17 -3.81 -17.86
N VAL A 175 -0.45 -2.93 -17.15
CA VAL A 175 0.38 -3.29 -15.98
C VAL A 175 -0.41 -3.79 -14.77
N SER A 176 -1.74 -3.81 -14.85
CA SER A 176 -2.60 -4.51 -13.90
C SER A 176 -2.47 -6.03 -14.03
N ASN A 177 -2.10 -6.51 -15.22
CA ASN A 177 -1.74 -7.90 -15.45
C ASN A 177 -0.36 -8.21 -14.81
N PRO A 178 -0.28 -9.20 -13.90
CA PRO A 178 0.98 -9.61 -13.27
C PRO A 178 2.11 -9.90 -14.27
N ALA A 179 1.81 -10.55 -15.40
CA ALA A 179 2.81 -10.91 -16.41
C ALA A 179 3.39 -9.66 -17.09
N VAL A 180 2.52 -8.72 -17.51
CA VAL A 180 2.94 -7.45 -18.13
C VAL A 180 3.73 -6.60 -17.13
N ARG A 181 3.28 -6.55 -15.87
CA ARG A 181 3.97 -5.83 -14.80
C ARG A 181 5.38 -6.40 -14.53
N LYS A 182 5.50 -7.73 -14.47
CA LYS A 182 6.78 -8.43 -14.31
C LYS A 182 7.71 -8.10 -15.49
N ALA A 183 7.22 -8.26 -16.73
CA ALA A 183 7.99 -7.93 -17.93
C ALA A 183 8.47 -6.47 -17.94
N GLU A 184 7.59 -5.50 -17.63
CA GLU A 184 7.97 -4.08 -17.56
C GLU A 184 9.07 -3.84 -16.51
N LEU A 185 8.94 -4.41 -15.31
CA LEU A 185 9.95 -4.27 -14.26
C LEU A 185 11.29 -4.84 -14.70
N MET A 186 11.30 -6.04 -15.28
CA MET A 186 12.50 -6.71 -15.75
C MET A 186 13.21 -5.94 -16.86
N VAL A 187 12.46 -5.43 -17.85
CA VAL A 187 13.02 -4.62 -18.94
C VAL A 187 13.67 -3.34 -18.41
N ARG A 188 13.01 -2.66 -17.47
CA ARG A 188 13.56 -1.42 -16.90
C ARG A 188 14.78 -1.67 -16.00
N MET A 189 14.78 -2.77 -15.24
CA MET A 189 15.95 -3.20 -14.48
C MET A 189 17.13 -3.51 -15.39
N ARG A 190 16.88 -4.22 -16.51
CA ARG A 190 17.89 -4.51 -17.52
C ARG A 190 18.45 -3.23 -18.14
N GLY A 191 17.60 -2.25 -18.48
CA GLY A 191 18.07 -0.97 -19.00
C GLY A 191 18.95 -0.20 -18.02
N PHE A 192 18.65 -0.23 -16.72
CA PHE A 192 19.54 0.36 -15.71
C PHE A 192 20.86 -0.38 -15.56
N GLU A 193 20.85 -1.71 -15.68
CA GLU A 193 22.08 -2.50 -15.69
C GLU A 193 22.96 -2.16 -16.91
N GLU A 194 22.37 -2.05 -18.10
CA GLU A 194 23.10 -1.65 -19.32
C GLU A 194 23.69 -0.25 -19.18
N LEU A 195 22.90 0.72 -18.70
CA LEU A 195 23.37 2.07 -18.41
C LEU A 195 24.53 2.07 -17.41
N SER A 196 24.46 1.22 -16.38
CA SER A 196 25.51 1.12 -15.38
C SER A 196 26.84 0.62 -15.98
N LYS A 197 26.78 -0.33 -16.93
CA LYS A 197 27.96 -0.83 -17.63
C LYS A 197 28.56 0.23 -18.54
N GLU A 198 27.72 0.95 -19.29
CA GLU A 198 28.16 2.05 -20.17
C GLU A 198 28.88 3.16 -19.40
N HIS A 199 28.38 3.51 -18.21
CA HIS A 199 28.92 4.60 -17.39
C HIS A 199 29.91 4.13 -16.31
N GLY A 200 30.25 2.84 -16.26
CA GLY A 200 31.16 2.28 -15.25
C GLY A 200 30.64 2.40 -13.80
N HIS A 201 29.33 2.44 -13.60
CA HIS A 201 28.71 2.50 -12.27
C HIS A 201 28.71 1.13 -11.59
N GLN A 202 28.95 1.12 -10.28
CA GLN A 202 28.95 -0.08 -9.46
C GLN A 202 27.53 -0.39 -8.97
N GLY A 203 27.10 -1.64 -9.16
CA GLY A 203 25.87 -2.17 -8.58
C GLY A 203 26.05 -2.56 -7.11
N ILE A 204 25.08 -2.21 -6.27
CA ILE A 204 24.99 -2.62 -4.87
C ILE A 204 23.57 -3.07 -4.52
N PHE A 205 23.47 -4.23 -3.87
CA PHE A 205 22.25 -4.77 -3.30
C PHE A 205 22.22 -4.54 -1.80
N ILE A 206 21.15 -3.91 -1.32
CA ILE A 206 20.99 -3.48 0.05
C ILE A 206 19.75 -4.16 0.61
N THR A 207 19.86 -4.76 1.79
CA THR A 207 18.70 -5.19 2.58
C THR A 207 18.57 -4.29 3.79
N ILE A 208 17.39 -3.75 4.05
CA ILE A 208 17.08 -2.95 5.25
C ILE A 208 15.90 -3.59 5.99
N THR A 209 16.05 -3.79 7.30
CA THR A 209 15.05 -4.41 8.17
C THR A 209 14.58 -3.48 9.28
N CYS A 210 13.52 -3.86 9.99
CA CYS A 210 13.00 -3.11 11.13
C CYS A 210 13.66 -3.55 12.46
N PRO A 211 13.66 -2.68 13.49
CA PRO A 211 13.98 -3.08 14.86
C PRO A 211 13.12 -4.21 15.40
N SER A 212 13.59 -4.89 16.46
CA SER A 212 12.90 -6.03 17.05
C SER A 212 11.48 -5.71 17.52
N LYS A 213 11.21 -4.47 17.94
CA LYS A 213 9.87 -4.05 18.41
C LYS A 213 8.77 -4.09 17.34
N TYR A 214 9.13 -4.20 16.06
CA TYR A 214 8.19 -4.37 14.94
C TYR A 214 7.95 -5.85 14.60
N HIS A 215 8.68 -6.78 15.19
CA HIS A 215 8.59 -8.21 14.89
C HIS A 215 7.79 -8.92 15.98
N ALA A 216 6.65 -9.50 15.61
CA ALA A 216 5.74 -10.15 16.55
C ALA A 216 6.26 -11.50 17.06
N VAL A 217 7.09 -12.18 16.26
CA VAL A 217 7.45 -13.59 16.47
C VAL A 217 8.92 -13.81 16.19
N TYR A 218 9.58 -14.67 16.97
CA TYR A 218 10.95 -15.09 16.64
C TYR A 218 10.99 -16.04 15.44
N SER A 219 11.85 -15.72 14.47
CA SER A 219 11.98 -16.47 13.23
C SER A 219 12.30 -17.96 13.42
N LYS A 220 13.12 -18.33 14.40
CA LYS A 220 13.61 -19.70 14.60
C LYS A 220 12.66 -20.59 15.41
N SER A 221 11.91 -20.01 16.35
CA SER A 221 11.11 -20.78 17.31
C SER A 221 9.61 -20.64 17.08
N GLY A 222 9.15 -19.60 16.37
CA GLY A 222 7.72 -19.30 16.28
C GLY A 222 7.10 -18.78 17.58
N GLN A 223 7.93 -18.51 18.60
CA GLN A 223 7.48 -17.99 19.89
C GLN A 223 7.25 -16.48 19.82
N PRO A 224 6.27 -15.94 20.56
CA PRO A 224 6.04 -14.51 20.65
C PRO A 224 7.31 -13.76 21.07
N ASN A 225 7.57 -12.62 20.44
CA ASN A 225 8.68 -11.75 20.78
C ASN A 225 8.26 -10.80 21.93
N PRO A 226 8.85 -10.88 23.13
CA PRO A 226 8.49 -10.01 24.25
C PRO A 226 8.80 -8.53 24.01
N LYS A 227 9.65 -8.20 23.02
CA LYS A 227 9.95 -6.82 22.64
C LYS A 227 8.91 -6.20 21.70
N TYR A 228 8.01 -6.99 21.12
CA TYR A 228 7.03 -6.52 20.15
C TYR A 228 6.10 -5.48 20.80
N GLN A 229 5.99 -4.30 20.17
CA GLN A 229 5.18 -3.19 20.69
C GLN A 229 3.82 -3.08 20.00
N HIS A 230 3.25 -4.19 19.52
CA HIS A 230 1.96 -4.21 18.83
C HIS A 230 1.91 -3.31 17.58
N LEU A 231 3.07 -3.05 16.97
CA LEU A 231 3.19 -2.19 15.79
C LEU A 231 2.76 -2.92 14.53
N THR A 232 1.84 -2.32 13.79
CA THR A 232 1.31 -2.88 12.54
C THR A 232 2.40 -2.92 11.43
N PRO A 233 2.31 -3.84 10.47
CA PRO A 233 3.13 -3.81 9.25
C PRO A 233 3.05 -2.49 8.47
N TYR A 234 1.92 -1.77 8.54
CA TYR A 234 1.82 -0.42 7.98
C TYR A 234 2.76 0.55 8.70
N GLN A 235 2.75 0.59 10.03
CA GLN A 235 3.65 1.44 10.83
C GLN A 235 5.11 1.08 10.61
N ALA A 236 5.45 -0.22 10.56
CA ALA A 236 6.79 -0.68 10.21
C ALA A 236 7.25 -0.17 8.83
N ASN A 237 6.37 -0.20 7.82
CA ASN A 237 6.69 0.36 6.51
C ASN A 237 6.79 1.89 6.53
N GLN A 238 6.03 2.60 7.39
CA GLN A 238 6.20 4.05 7.58
C GLN A 238 7.56 4.39 8.18
N TYR A 239 8.04 3.60 9.14
CA TYR A 239 9.41 3.71 9.66
C TYR A 239 10.44 3.60 8.53
N LEU A 240 10.35 2.55 7.70
CA LEU A 240 11.27 2.37 6.55
C LEU A 240 11.17 3.54 5.54
N CYS A 241 9.97 4.06 5.29
CA CYS A 241 9.77 5.26 4.47
C CYS A 241 10.44 6.51 5.06
N GLY A 242 10.33 6.73 6.38
CA GLY A 242 10.96 7.84 7.08
C GLY A 242 12.49 7.75 7.04
N LEU A 243 13.02 6.57 7.36
CA LEU A 243 14.44 6.23 7.22
C LEU A 243 14.94 6.53 5.79
N TRP A 244 14.23 6.03 4.78
CA TRP A 244 14.62 6.22 3.38
C TRP A 244 14.55 7.67 2.90
N SER A 245 13.59 8.44 3.41
CA SER A 245 13.50 9.87 3.13
C SER A 245 14.76 10.60 3.59
N ARG A 246 15.25 10.28 4.80
CA ARG A 246 16.46 10.88 5.38
C ARG A 246 17.74 10.46 4.66
N ILE A 247 17.86 9.17 4.34
CA ILE A 247 18.96 8.64 3.51
C ILE A 247 19.06 9.43 2.20
N ARG A 248 17.95 9.53 1.45
CA ARG A 248 17.94 10.26 0.17
C ARG A 248 18.26 11.74 0.34
N ALA A 249 17.76 12.38 1.41
CA ALA A 249 18.06 13.78 1.68
C ALA A 249 19.55 14.00 1.98
N GLN A 250 20.20 13.08 2.70
CA GLN A 250 21.64 13.17 2.97
C GLN A 250 22.48 12.90 1.72
N TRP A 251 22.12 11.89 0.92
CA TRP A 251 22.77 11.65 -0.37
C TRP A 251 22.68 12.86 -1.28
N ASN A 252 21.52 13.52 -1.38
CA ASN A 252 21.37 14.72 -2.20
C ASN A 252 22.27 15.87 -1.74
N ARG A 253 22.49 16.04 -0.42
CA ARG A 253 23.44 17.04 0.11
C ARG A 253 24.90 16.72 -0.20
N LYS A 254 25.21 15.45 -0.39
CA LYS A 254 26.55 14.93 -0.74
C LYS A 254 26.72 14.73 -2.26
N ASP A 255 25.75 15.17 -3.06
CA ASP A 255 25.66 14.96 -4.52
C ASP A 255 25.71 13.49 -4.97
N ILE A 256 25.34 12.55 -4.10
CA ILE A 256 25.28 11.12 -4.43
C ILE A 256 23.93 10.85 -5.10
N LYS A 257 23.95 10.46 -6.39
CA LYS A 257 22.74 10.28 -7.22
C LYS A 257 22.55 8.83 -7.67
N PRO A 258 22.23 7.89 -6.76
CA PRO A 258 22.03 6.51 -7.14
C PRO A 258 20.69 6.33 -7.87
N TYR A 259 20.62 5.33 -8.74
CA TYR A 259 19.40 4.94 -9.43
C TYR A 259 19.21 3.42 -9.39
N GLY A 260 17.96 2.95 -9.50
CA GLY A 260 17.65 1.54 -9.35
C GLY A 260 16.23 1.26 -8.89
N PHE A 261 16.06 0.24 -8.06
CA PHE A 261 14.76 -0.26 -7.62
C PHE A 261 14.74 -0.66 -6.15
N ARG A 262 13.60 -0.41 -5.49
CA ARG A 262 13.28 -0.96 -4.18
C ARG A 262 12.10 -1.92 -4.30
N VAL A 263 12.24 -3.06 -3.64
CA VAL A 263 11.21 -4.07 -3.39
C VAL A 263 10.93 -4.11 -1.90
N SER A 264 9.65 -4.05 -1.50
CA SER A 264 9.22 -4.30 -0.12
C SER A 264 8.57 -5.66 -0.05
N GLU A 265 9.02 -6.47 0.91
CA GLU A 265 8.53 -7.83 1.13
C GLU A 265 8.16 -8.04 2.60
N PRO A 266 7.20 -8.95 2.89
CA PRO A 266 7.01 -9.42 4.25
C PRO A 266 8.12 -10.40 4.65
N GLN A 267 8.61 -10.25 5.88
CA GLN A 267 9.34 -11.31 6.58
C GLN A 267 8.38 -12.40 7.05
N HIS A 268 8.91 -13.47 7.64
CA HIS A 268 8.12 -14.63 8.06
C HIS A 268 6.88 -14.29 8.89
N ASP A 269 6.91 -13.23 9.71
CA ASP A 269 5.85 -12.75 10.60
C ASP A 269 4.99 -11.62 10.00
N GLY A 270 5.22 -11.26 8.74
CA GLY A 270 4.50 -10.20 8.05
C GLY A 270 5.11 -8.80 8.24
N THR A 271 6.18 -8.64 9.00
CA THR A 271 6.88 -7.34 9.13
C THR A 271 7.62 -7.01 7.83
N PRO A 272 7.46 -5.79 7.27
CA PRO A 272 8.13 -5.41 6.03
C PRO A 272 9.65 -5.36 6.20
N HIS A 273 10.36 -5.71 5.14
CA HIS A 273 11.76 -5.38 4.93
C HIS A 273 11.95 -4.98 3.46
N TRP A 274 13.02 -4.24 3.18
CA TRP A 274 13.29 -3.72 1.86
C TRP A 274 14.54 -4.34 1.26
N HIS A 275 14.43 -4.75 0.00
CA HIS A 275 15.53 -5.08 -0.87
C HIS A 275 15.70 -3.98 -1.90
N ILE A 276 16.90 -3.43 -2.02
CA ILE A 276 17.18 -2.27 -2.84
C ILE A 276 18.37 -2.59 -3.74
N LEU A 277 18.15 -2.58 -5.05
CA LEU A 277 19.23 -2.62 -6.03
C LEU A 277 19.50 -1.19 -6.48
N LEU A 278 20.72 -0.71 -6.31
CA LEU A 278 21.17 0.60 -6.75
C LEU A 278 22.42 0.48 -7.63
N PHE A 279 22.56 1.43 -8.53
CA PHE A 279 23.77 1.71 -9.29
C PHE A 279 24.23 3.12 -8.96
N VAL A 280 25.53 3.30 -8.77
CA VAL A 280 26.16 4.57 -8.42
C VAL A 280 27.62 4.57 -8.89
N GLU A 281 28.22 5.75 -9.07
CA GLU A 281 29.66 5.87 -9.31
C GLU A 281 30.48 5.13 -8.24
N PRO A 282 31.55 4.39 -8.62
CA PRO A 282 32.32 3.58 -7.68
C PRO A 282 32.86 4.36 -6.47
N GLN A 283 33.27 5.61 -6.68
CA GLN A 283 33.80 6.50 -5.64
C GLN A 283 32.80 6.80 -4.50
N HIS A 284 31.50 6.71 -4.77
CA HIS A 284 30.46 7.00 -3.78
C HIS A 284 29.98 5.77 -2.99
N ILE A 285 30.47 4.56 -3.31
CA ILE A 285 29.94 3.32 -2.73
C ILE A 285 30.07 3.28 -1.21
N ASP A 286 31.21 3.68 -0.66
CA ASP A 286 31.44 3.58 0.78
C ASP A 286 30.67 4.65 1.55
N GLU A 287 30.59 5.87 1.01
CA GLU A 287 29.78 6.93 1.59
C GLU A 287 28.28 6.59 1.53
N LEU A 288 27.84 5.96 0.44
CA LEU A 288 26.48 5.44 0.30
C LEU A 288 26.16 4.44 1.42
N LYS A 289 27.02 3.44 1.63
CA LYS A 289 26.87 2.45 2.72
C LYS A 289 26.86 3.11 4.09
N GLN A 290 27.77 4.05 4.35
CA GLN A 290 27.86 4.76 5.63
C GLN A 290 26.57 5.51 5.96
N VAL A 291 26.00 6.24 5.00
CA VAL A 291 24.73 6.96 5.19
C VAL A 291 23.58 6.00 5.47
N VAL A 292 23.51 4.87 4.76
CA VAL A 292 22.47 3.85 5.01
C VAL A 292 22.62 3.26 6.42
N SER A 293 23.82 2.82 6.78
CA SER A 293 24.12 2.24 8.09
C SER A 293 23.81 3.21 9.23
N HIS A 294 24.18 4.48 9.07
CA HIS A 294 23.91 5.54 10.05
C HIS A 294 22.41 5.64 10.37
N TYR A 295 21.56 5.80 9.36
CA TYR A 295 20.11 5.93 9.59
C TYR A 295 19.42 4.61 9.93
N ALA A 296 19.96 3.47 9.47
CA ALA A 296 19.45 2.16 9.83
C ALA A 296 19.60 1.88 11.33
N LEU A 297 20.74 2.28 11.91
CA LEU A 297 21.08 2.06 13.32
C LEU A 297 20.66 3.20 14.25
N GLU A 298 20.05 4.26 13.76
CA GLU A 298 19.66 5.40 14.60
C GLU A 298 18.55 5.04 15.59
N GLU A 299 17.60 4.20 15.18
CA GLU A 299 16.52 3.70 16.05
C GLU A 299 16.88 2.32 16.60
N ASP A 300 16.97 2.18 17.92
CA ASP A 300 17.29 0.92 18.61
C ASP A 300 18.58 0.24 18.06
N GLY A 301 19.63 1.04 17.81
CA GLY A 301 20.91 0.56 17.25
C GLY A 301 21.79 -0.20 18.23
N ASP A 302 21.48 -0.10 19.52
CA ASP A 302 22.10 -0.80 20.64
C ASP A 302 21.52 -2.21 20.87
N GLU A 303 20.46 -2.59 20.14
CA GLU A 303 19.90 -3.93 20.24
C GLU A 303 20.92 -5.01 19.87
N LYS A 304 20.82 -6.16 20.54
CA LYS A 304 21.64 -7.33 20.23
C LYS A 304 21.57 -7.66 18.74
N CYS A 305 22.75 -7.65 18.11
CA CYS A 305 22.95 -7.90 16.70
C CYS A 305 22.33 -6.87 15.74
N ALA A 306 22.01 -5.65 16.20
CA ALA A 306 21.48 -4.59 15.33
C ALA A 306 22.43 -4.26 14.18
N ALA A 307 23.72 -4.07 14.48
CA ALA A 307 24.76 -3.79 13.48
C ALA A 307 24.81 -4.83 12.34
N GLN A 308 24.56 -6.11 12.65
CA GLN A 308 24.61 -7.20 11.69
C GLN A 308 23.27 -7.41 10.95
N ASN A 309 22.14 -7.12 11.59
CA ASN A 309 20.82 -7.50 11.08
C ASN A 309 20.05 -6.35 10.45
N ARG A 310 20.40 -5.09 10.77
CA ARG A 310 19.59 -3.93 10.38
C ARG A 310 19.78 -3.52 8.93
N CYS A 311 21.00 -3.65 8.43
CA CYS A 311 21.31 -3.50 7.02
C CYS A 311 22.40 -4.49 6.58
N ASP A 312 22.25 -5.01 5.36
CA ASP A 312 23.23 -5.87 4.69
C ASP A 312 23.55 -5.29 3.31
N PHE A 313 24.82 -5.38 2.90
CA PHE A 313 25.30 -4.82 1.63
C PHE A 313 26.05 -5.88 0.83
N LYS A 314 25.63 -6.07 -0.42
CA LYS A 314 26.29 -6.99 -1.36
C LYS A 314 26.60 -6.24 -2.64
N LEU A 315 27.88 -6.08 -2.95
CA LEU A 315 28.28 -5.56 -4.25
C LEU A 315 27.91 -6.57 -5.33
N ILE A 316 27.39 -6.07 -6.45
CA ILE A 316 27.08 -6.91 -7.60
C ILE A 316 28.39 -7.24 -8.30
N ASP A 317 28.65 -8.53 -8.44
CA ASP A 317 29.79 -9.08 -9.16
C ASP A 317 29.28 -9.60 -10.51
N PRO A 318 29.66 -8.96 -11.63
CA PRO A 318 29.23 -9.37 -12.97
C PRO A 318 29.57 -10.82 -13.31
N GLU A 319 30.60 -11.41 -12.71
CA GLU A 319 30.99 -12.79 -12.97
C GLU A 319 30.12 -13.81 -12.23
N LYS A 320 29.53 -13.41 -11.10
CA LYS A 320 28.64 -14.28 -10.29
C LYS A 320 27.17 -14.17 -10.69
N GLY A 321 26.80 -13.14 -11.44
CA GLY A 321 25.45 -12.98 -11.96
C GLY A 321 25.12 -11.53 -12.34
N SER A 322 24.09 -11.38 -13.18
CA SER A 322 23.60 -10.04 -13.56
C SER A 322 22.93 -9.34 -12.37
N ALA A 323 23.06 -8.02 -12.29
CA ALA A 323 22.33 -7.19 -11.32
C ALA A 323 20.82 -7.44 -11.40
N THR A 324 20.31 -7.58 -12.62
CA THR A 324 18.93 -7.97 -12.90
C THR A 324 18.56 -9.31 -12.25
N GLY A 325 19.45 -10.30 -12.31
CA GLY A 325 19.27 -11.61 -11.67
C GLY A 325 19.11 -11.53 -10.15
N TYR A 326 19.86 -10.65 -9.47
CA TYR A 326 19.76 -10.47 -8.02
C TYR A 326 18.37 -10.02 -7.57
N ILE A 327 17.73 -9.10 -8.32
CA ILE A 327 16.41 -8.59 -7.99
C ILE A 327 15.25 -9.42 -8.60
N ALA A 328 15.51 -10.17 -9.68
CA ALA A 328 14.53 -10.99 -10.40
C ALA A 328 13.79 -11.97 -9.48
N LYS A 329 14.52 -12.63 -8.56
CA LYS A 329 13.94 -13.54 -7.57
C LYS A 329 12.85 -12.86 -6.75
N TYR A 330 13.11 -11.64 -6.29
CA TYR A 330 12.20 -10.85 -5.47
C TYR A 330 11.01 -10.34 -6.30
N VAL A 331 11.22 -9.99 -7.58
CA VAL A 331 10.11 -9.67 -8.49
C VAL A 331 9.17 -10.87 -8.65
N SER A 332 9.68 -12.05 -8.99
CA SER A 332 8.87 -13.26 -9.15
C SER A 332 8.14 -13.61 -7.86
N LYS A 333 8.84 -13.63 -6.71
CA LYS A 333 8.27 -13.97 -5.39
C LYS A 333 7.07 -13.08 -5.01
N ASN A 334 7.08 -11.80 -5.40
CA ASN A 334 6.02 -10.85 -5.04
C ASN A 334 4.86 -10.79 -6.03
N ILE A 335 5.06 -11.23 -7.27
CA ILE A 335 4.07 -11.05 -8.35
C ILE A 335 3.30 -12.34 -8.61
N ASP A 336 3.99 -13.42 -8.93
CA ASP A 336 3.35 -14.65 -9.45
C ASP A 336 3.93 -15.95 -8.88
N GLY A 337 5.13 -15.92 -8.31
CA GLY A 337 5.84 -17.11 -7.86
C GLY A 337 6.33 -17.99 -9.00
N LEU A 338 6.13 -17.60 -10.27
CA LEU A 338 6.49 -18.40 -11.44
C LEU A 338 8.00 -18.40 -11.65
N GLY A 339 8.55 -19.58 -11.95
CA GLY A 339 9.99 -19.79 -12.15
C GLY A 339 10.79 -19.95 -10.85
N LEU A 340 10.11 -20.28 -9.74
CA LEU A 340 10.73 -20.64 -8.46
C LEU A 340 10.33 -22.08 -8.11
N ASP A 341 11.30 -22.89 -7.70
CA ASP A 341 11.04 -24.29 -7.30
C ASP A 341 10.48 -24.39 -5.88
N VAL A 342 11.07 -23.61 -4.95
CA VAL A 342 10.71 -23.58 -3.53
C VAL A 342 10.78 -22.14 -3.00
N GLY A 343 9.83 -21.81 -2.11
CA GLY A 343 9.74 -20.52 -1.44
C GLY A 343 10.85 -20.30 -0.39
N VAL A 344 10.93 -19.11 0.18
CA VAL A 344 12.06 -18.73 1.06
C VAL A 344 12.10 -19.55 2.35
N TYR A 345 10.94 -20.05 2.79
CA TYR A 345 10.77 -20.83 3.99
C TYR A 345 10.26 -22.26 3.70
N GLY A 346 10.45 -22.76 2.47
CA GLY A 346 10.00 -24.09 2.07
C GLY A 346 8.56 -24.14 1.53
N GLU A 347 7.89 -22.99 1.41
CA GLU A 347 6.52 -22.90 0.92
C GLU A 347 6.41 -23.06 -0.60
N ASN A 348 5.21 -23.38 -1.10
CA ASN A 348 4.92 -23.30 -2.53
C ASN A 348 5.00 -21.82 -3.01
N PRO A 349 5.83 -21.50 -4.02
CA PRO A 349 6.04 -20.11 -4.46
C PRO A 349 4.80 -19.38 -4.97
N ILE A 350 3.88 -20.08 -5.65
CA ILE A 350 2.64 -19.49 -6.17
C ILE A 350 1.74 -19.11 -4.99
N THR A 351 1.58 -20.00 -4.02
CA THR A 351 0.85 -19.71 -2.78
C THR A 351 1.51 -18.56 -2.02
N ALA A 352 2.85 -18.54 -1.94
CA ALA A 352 3.59 -17.45 -1.31
C ALA A 352 3.26 -16.10 -1.95
N ALA A 353 3.31 -16.00 -3.27
CA ALA A 353 3.00 -14.79 -4.02
C ALA A 353 1.56 -14.30 -3.77
N GLN A 354 0.59 -15.21 -3.69
CA GLN A 354 -0.79 -14.85 -3.33
C GLN A 354 -0.90 -14.29 -1.92
N ARG A 355 -0.16 -14.85 -0.96
CA ARG A 355 -0.14 -14.35 0.43
C ARG A 355 0.56 -13.00 0.53
N VAL A 356 1.62 -12.79 -0.25
CA VAL A 356 2.31 -11.50 -0.37
C VAL A 356 1.40 -10.44 -1.01
N ASP A 357 0.63 -10.77 -2.06
CA ASP A 357 -0.38 -9.86 -2.64
C ASP A 357 -1.47 -9.48 -1.62
N ALA A 358 -1.96 -10.46 -0.85
CA ALA A 358 -2.92 -10.22 0.22
C ALA A 358 -2.35 -9.33 1.33
N TRP A 359 -1.10 -9.58 1.76
CA TRP A 359 -0.37 -8.75 2.72
C TRP A 359 -0.22 -7.31 2.23
N ALA A 360 0.32 -7.12 1.02
CA ALA A 360 0.56 -5.80 0.44
C ALA A 360 -0.73 -5.02 0.25
N SER A 361 -1.80 -5.68 -0.22
CA SER A 361 -3.12 -5.08 -0.38
C SER A 361 -3.76 -4.70 0.97
N CYS A 362 -3.66 -5.57 1.99
CA CYS A 362 -4.22 -5.31 3.31
C CYS A 362 -3.57 -4.07 3.96
N TRP A 363 -2.24 -4.02 3.93
CA TRP A 363 -1.47 -2.95 4.57
C TRP A 363 -1.23 -1.74 3.68
N CYS A 364 -1.74 -1.74 2.44
CA CYS A 364 -1.54 -0.67 1.45
C CYS A 364 -0.04 -0.40 1.17
N ILE A 365 0.78 -1.44 1.14
CA ILE A 365 2.23 -1.33 0.94
C ILE A 365 2.54 -1.42 -0.55
N ARG A 366 3.16 -0.36 -1.09
CA ARG A 366 3.71 -0.37 -2.44
C ARG A 366 4.93 -1.29 -2.48
N GLN A 367 4.81 -2.43 -3.14
CA GLN A 367 5.90 -3.40 -3.24
C GLN A 367 7.09 -2.88 -4.06
N PHE A 368 6.85 -2.33 -5.26
CA PHE A 368 7.93 -1.93 -6.18
C PHE A 368 8.00 -0.41 -6.39
N GLN A 369 9.20 0.14 -6.31
CA GLN A 369 9.48 1.55 -6.51
C GLN A 369 10.78 1.74 -7.32
N GLN A 370 10.72 2.49 -8.42
CA GLN A 370 11.93 2.97 -9.10
C GLN A 370 12.55 4.12 -8.30
N ILE A 371 13.87 4.15 -8.26
CA ILE A 371 14.68 5.19 -7.64
C ILE A 371 15.52 5.83 -8.75
N GLY A 372 15.51 7.16 -8.84
CA GLY A 372 16.21 7.88 -9.91
C GLY A 372 15.76 7.49 -11.33
N GLY A 373 16.59 7.84 -12.31
CA GLY A 373 16.37 7.53 -13.72
C GLY A 373 15.18 8.24 -14.38
N ALA A 374 14.92 7.90 -15.65
CA ALA A 374 13.82 8.46 -16.42
C ALA A 374 12.44 8.05 -15.86
N SER A 375 11.45 8.93 -16.04
CA SER A 375 10.08 8.66 -15.60
C SER A 375 9.48 7.43 -16.30
N VAL A 376 8.81 6.58 -15.53
CA VAL A 376 8.09 5.40 -16.06
C VAL A 376 7.04 5.81 -17.07
N SER A 377 6.39 6.96 -16.88
CA SER A 377 5.38 7.45 -17.81
C SER A 377 6.01 7.76 -19.17
N VAL A 378 7.17 8.41 -19.20
CA VAL A 378 7.90 8.69 -20.44
C VAL A 378 8.29 7.38 -21.13
N TRP A 379 8.82 6.41 -20.39
CA TRP A 379 9.12 5.08 -20.95
C TRP A 379 7.87 4.39 -21.55
N ARG A 380 6.72 4.47 -20.87
CA ARG A 380 5.47 3.87 -21.36
C ARG A 380 4.96 4.54 -22.64
N GLU A 381 5.08 5.86 -22.75
CA GLU A 381 4.69 6.58 -23.97
C GLU A 381 5.63 6.26 -25.13
N LEU A 382 6.94 6.26 -24.92
CA LEU A 382 7.91 5.90 -25.96
C LEU A 382 7.71 4.46 -26.47
N ARG A 383 7.39 3.52 -25.57
CA ARG A 383 7.08 2.14 -25.94
C ARG A 383 5.85 2.02 -26.85
N ARG A 384 4.92 2.98 -26.86
CA ARG A 384 3.75 2.94 -27.76
C ARG A 384 4.06 3.41 -29.17
N LEU A 385 5.17 4.12 -29.36
CA LEU A 385 5.60 4.63 -30.67
C LEU A 385 6.40 3.60 -31.48
N ASN A 386 6.96 2.62 -30.80
CA ASN A 386 7.69 1.48 -31.37
C ASN A 386 6.79 0.24 -31.37
#